data_AF-A0A6L3A9F3-F1
#
_entry.id   AF-A0A6L3A9F3-F1
#
_cell.length_a   1.000
_cell.length_b   1.000
_cell.length_c   1.000
_cell.angle_alpha   90.00
_cell.angle_beta   90.00
_cell.angle_gamma   90.00
#
_symmetry.space_group_name_H-M   'P 1'
#
loop_
_entity.id
_entity.type
_entity.pdbx_description
1 polymer ?
#
loop_
_entity_poly.entity_id
_entity_poly.type
_entity_poly.pdbx_seq_one_letter_code
_entity_poly.pdbx_strand_id
1 'polypeptide(L)'
;MSREVTVQRDGVRLAARLLTPQGSGAFPCVLFVHGLGSDSDSPRNVVIAGHLVDHGIAALLFDLSGHGQSDPDPSGLAGSAEDVIA
;
A
#
# COMPACT_ATOMS: atom_id res chain seq x y z
N MET A 1 -10.51 -10.73 -1.67
CA MET A 1 -9.50 -11.11 -2.69
C MET A 1 -8.25 -10.26 -2.50
N SER A 2 -7.06 -10.80 -2.77
CA SER A 2 -5.79 -10.06 -2.72
C SER A 2 -5.13 -10.03 -4.10
N ARG A 3 -4.55 -8.90 -4.49
CA ARG A 3 -3.75 -8.78 -5.73
C ARG A 3 -2.64 -7.76 -5.57
N GLU A 4 -1.52 -8.02 -6.24
CA GLU A 4 -0.46 -7.03 -6.42
C GLU A 4 -0.88 -5.98 -7.44
N VAL A 5 -0.51 -4.73 -7.15
CA VAL A 5 -0.79 -3.56 -7.99
C VAL A 5 0.39 -2.62 -7.96
N THR A 6 0.43 -1.73 -8.95
CA THR A 6 1.47 -0.72 -9.07
C THR A 6 0.81 0.64 -9.17
N VAL A 7 1.31 1.61 -8.42
CA VAL A 7 0.97 3.03 -8.50
C VAL A 7 2.14 3.77 -9.12
N GLN A 8 1.88 4.78 -9.94
CA GLN A 8 2.91 5.58 -10.60
C GLN A 8 2.88 6.99 -10.01
N ARG A 9 4.02 7.48 -9.52
CA ARG A 9 4.18 8.85 -9.01
C ARG A 9 5.42 9.47 -9.61
N ASP A 10 5.27 10.46 -10.48
CA ASP A 10 6.39 11.21 -11.09
C ASP A 10 7.52 10.33 -11.66
N GLY A 11 7.16 9.18 -12.26
CA GLY A 11 8.11 8.21 -12.81
C GLY A 11 8.68 7.22 -11.79
N VAL A 12 8.31 7.32 -10.52
CA VAL A 12 8.59 6.35 -9.46
C VAL A 12 7.48 5.29 -9.44
N ARG A 13 7.88 4.02 -9.57
CA ARG A 13 6.97 2.88 -9.45
C ARG A 13 6.81 2.49 -7.98
N LEU A 14 5.59 2.63 -7.46
CA LEU A 14 5.25 2.21 -6.11
C LEU A 14 4.54 0.85 -6.13
N ALA A 15 5.12 -0.16 -5.49
CA ALA A 15 4.53 -1.48 -5.34
C ALA A 15 3.48 -1.48 -4.24
N ALA A 16 2.35 -2.16 -4.47
CA ALA A 16 1.29 -2.27 -3.49
C ALA A 16 0.54 -3.60 -3.58
N ARG A 17 -0.17 -3.93 -2.51
CA ARG A 17 -1.11 -5.04 -2.43
C ARG A 17 -2.48 -4.50 -2.07
N LEU A 18 -3.44 -4.74 -2.96
CA LEU A 18 -4.83 -4.38 -2.77
C LEU A 18 -5.62 -5.59 -2.29
N LEU A 19 -6.22 -5.47 -1.10
CA LEU A 19 -7.18 -6.40 -0.58
C LEU A 19 -8.59 -5.80 -0.70
N THR A 20 -9.51 -6.60 -1.22
CA THR A 20 -10.91 -6.21 -1.43
C THR A 20 -11.85 -7.17 -0.72
N PRO A 21 -12.96 -6.68 -0.14
CA PRO A 21 -14.03 -7.53 0.36
C PRO A 21 -14.60 -8.44 -0.74
N GLN A 22 -15.34 -9.47 -0.36
CA GLN A 22 -16.14 -10.24 -1.32
C GLN A 22 -17.32 -9.39 -1.83
N GLY A 23 -17.69 -9.58 -3.10
CA GLY A 23 -18.78 -8.85 -3.74
C GLY A 23 -18.30 -7.97 -4.89
N SER A 24 -19.21 -7.13 -5.40
CA SER A 24 -18.96 -6.21 -6.50
C SER A 24 -19.38 -4.78 -6.12
N GLY A 25 -18.77 -3.78 -6.75
CA GLY A 25 -19.04 -2.37 -6.49
C GLY A 25 -17.89 -1.65 -5.80
N ALA A 26 -18.17 -0.43 -5.34
CA ALA A 26 -17.22 0.39 -4.62
C ALA A 26 -17.23 0.03 -3.13
N PHE A 27 -16.05 0.01 -2.51
CA PHE A 27 -15.87 -0.19 -1.07
C PHE A 27 -15.16 1.04 -0.48
N PRO A 28 -15.42 1.42 0.78
CA PRO A 28 -14.50 2.28 1.50
C PRO A 28 -13.12 1.61 1.54
N CYS A 29 -12.05 2.40 1.52
CA CYS A 29 -10.67 1.89 1.48
C CYS A 29 -9.80 2.59 2.52
N VAL A 30 -8.94 1.82 3.18
CA VAL A 30 -7.89 2.31 4.08
C VAL A 30 -6.53 2.14 3.40
N LEU A 31 -5.78 3.24 3.33
CA LEU A 31 -4.38 3.24 2.91
C LEU A 31 -3.48 2.97 4.13
N PHE A 32 -2.63 1.95 4.03
CA PHE A 32 -1.62 1.64 5.02
C PHE A 32 -0.26 2.22 4.61
N VAL A 33 0.20 3.21 5.36
CA VAL A 33 1.57 3.72 5.31
C VAL A 33 2.39 2.97 6.36
N HIS A 34 3.45 2.26 5.95
CA HIS A 34 4.29 1.52 6.88
C HIS A 34 5.26 2.44 7.64
N GLY A 35 5.78 1.95 8.76
CA GLY A 35 6.79 2.65 9.55
C GLY A 35 8.20 2.40 9.05
N LEU A 36 9.17 3.04 9.71
CA LEU A 36 10.60 2.87 9.44
C LEU A 36 11.03 1.40 9.53
N GLY A 37 11.82 0.94 8.55
CA GLY A 37 12.36 -0.42 8.51
C GLY A 37 11.34 -1.52 8.19
N SER A 38 10.18 -1.15 7.66
CA SER A 38 9.12 -2.08 7.26
C SER A 38 8.69 -1.80 5.82
N ASP A 39 7.63 -2.46 5.38
CA ASP A 39 7.08 -2.46 4.03
C ASP A 39 5.59 -2.92 4.08
N SER A 40 5.00 -3.22 2.92
CA SER A 40 3.64 -3.71 2.76
C SER A 40 3.38 -5.11 3.34
N ASP A 41 4.43 -5.83 3.80
CA ASP A 41 4.35 -7.10 4.52
C ASP A 41 4.47 -6.94 6.04
N SER A 42 4.42 -5.71 6.56
CA SER A 42 4.34 -5.44 8.00
C SER A 42 3.28 -6.34 8.68
N PRO A 43 3.68 -7.23 9.62
CA PRO A 43 2.75 -8.19 10.22
C PRO A 43 1.54 -7.53 10.90
N ARG A 44 1.76 -6.38 11.53
CA ARG A 44 0.70 -5.57 12.13
C ARG A 44 -0.30 -5.10 11.08
N ASN A 45 0.18 -4.51 9.99
CA ASN A 45 -0.69 -3.91 8.98
C ASN A 45 -1.46 -4.99 8.22
N VAL A 46 -0.83 -6.12 7.90
CA VAL A 46 -1.49 -7.26 7.24
C VAL A 46 -2.65 -7.81 8.07
N VAL A 47 -2.46 -7.96 9.39
CA VAL A 47 -3.53 -8.42 10.30
C VAL A 47 -4.69 -7.44 10.34
N ILE A 48 -4.41 -6.14 10.49
CA ILE A 48 -5.47 -5.11 10.53
C ILE A 48 -6.20 -5.04 9.19
N ALA A 49 -5.47 -5.09 8.06
CA ALA A 49 -6.04 -5.09 6.73
C ALA A 49 -6.99 -6.28 6.49
N GLY A 50 -6.61 -7.48 6.95
CA GLY A 50 -7.48 -8.65 6.90
C GLY A 50 -8.80 -8.41 7.66
N HIS A 51 -8.73 -7.91 8.89
CA HIS A 51 -9.92 -7.58 9.67
C HIS A 51 -10.81 -6.52 8.99
N LEU A 52 -10.24 -5.48 8.40
CA LEU A 52 -10.99 -4.46 7.67
C LEU A 52 -11.73 -5.07 6.47
N VAL A 53 -11.05 -5.93 5.70
CA VAL A 53 -11.60 -6.61 4.52
C VAL A 53 -12.75 -7.53 4.89
N ASP A 54 -12.63 -8.26 6.00
CA ASP A 54 -13.70 -9.11 6.54
C ASP A 54 -14.94 -8.30 6.96
N HIS A 55 -14.78 -6.99 7.22
CA HIS A 55 -15.86 -6.07 7.59
C HIS A 55 -16.29 -5.14 6.45
N GLY A 56 -15.94 -5.46 5.20
CA GLY A 56 -16.41 -4.71 4.03
C GLY A 56 -15.60 -3.45 3.71
N ILE A 57 -14.40 -3.30 4.26
CA ILE A 57 -13.50 -2.17 4.01
C ILE A 57 -12.27 -2.68 3.26
N ALA A 58 -12.03 -2.18 2.04
CA ALA A 58 -10.83 -2.49 1.29
C ALA A 58 -9.57 -1.95 1.98
N ALA A 59 -8.43 -2.56 1.68
CA ALA A 59 -7.14 -2.14 2.22
C ALA A 59 -6.10 -2.09 1.12
N LEU A 60 -5.38 -0.97 1.02
CA LEU A 60 -4.22 -0.83 0.16
C LEU A 60 -2.97 -0.72 1.04
N LEU A 61 -2.11 -1.72 0.97
CA LEU A 61 -0.80 -1.70 1.63
C LEU A 61 0.23 -1.45 0.54
N PHE A 62 1.00 -0.38 0.66
CA PHE A 62 2.01 -0.05 -0.36
C PHE A 62 3.38 0.12 0.28
N ASP A 63 4.40 -0.08 -0.54
CA ASP A 63 5.79 0.17 -0.19
C ASP A 63 6.09 1.63 -0.51
N LEU A 64 6.52 2.38 0.50
CA LEU A 64 7.07 3.72 0.31
C LEU A 64 8.28 3.68 -0.63
N SER A 65 8.61 4.79 -1.30
CA SER A 65 9.75 4.84 -2.23
C SER A 65 11.04 4.32 -1.56
N GLY A 66 11.78 3.49 -2.30
CA GLY A 66 13.00 2.84 -1.83
C GLY A 66 12.81 1.72 -0.79
N HIS A 67 11.57 1.30 -0.50
CA HIS A 67 11.26 0.17 0.37
C HIS A 67 10.63 -0.98 -0.40
N GLY A 68 10.70 -2.19 0.17
CA GLY A 68 10.07 -3.39 -0.39
C GLY A 68 10.38 -3.57 -1.87
N GLN A 69 9.35 -3.51 -2.70
CA GLN A 69 9.45 -3.63 -4.16
C GLN A 69 9.25 -2.29 -4.90
N SER A 70 9.17 -1.16 -4.19
CA SER A 70 9.09 0.17 -4.80
C SER A 70 10.43 0.67 -5.31
N ASP A 71 10.39 1.46 -6.37
CA ASP A 71 11.57 2.15 -6.89
C ASP A 71 12.07 3.21 -5.89
N PRO A 72 13.37 3.53 -5.88
CA PRO A 72 13.90 4.64 -5.09
C PRO A 72 13.41 6.00 -5.61
N ASP A 73 13.27 6.96 -4.71
CA ASP A 73 12.95 8.34 -5.08
C ASP A 73 14.17 9.04 -5.71
N PRO A 74 14.02 9.81 -6.81
CA PRO A 74 15.10 10.57 -7.43
C PRO A 74 15.77 11.61 -6.52
N SER A 75 15.07 12.13 -5.51
CA SER A 75 15.64 13.03 -4.49
C SER A 75 16.67 12.34 -3.58
N GLY A 76 16.72 11.00 -3.59
CA GLY A 76 17.54 10.19 -2.70
C GLY A 76 16.92 9.96 -1.32
N LEU A 77 15.74 10.51 -1.04
CA LEU A 77 15.01 10.27 0.21
C LEU A 77 14.14 9.01 0.08
N ALA A 78 14.31 8.05 0.99
CA ALA A 78 13.39 6.93 1.08
C ALA A 78 12.11 7.35 1.82
N GLY A 79 10.96 6.97 1.28
CA GLY A 79 9.63 7.27 1.82
C GLY A 79 9.27 8.75 1.76
N SER A 80 9.15 9.25 0.54
CA SER A 80 8.67 10.60 0.28
C SER A 80 7.22 10.75 0.76
N ALA A 81 6.90 11.90 1.36
CA ALA A 81 5.50 12.21 1.69
C ALA A 81 4.61 12.29 0.44
N GLU A 82 5.21 12.55 -0.74
CA GLU A 82 4.49 12.57 -2.02
C GLU A 82 3.95 11.19 -2.42
N ASP A 83 4.52 10.10 -1.89
CA ASP A 83 4.03 8.75 -2.17
C ASP A 83 2.57 8.56 -1.72
N VAL A 84 2.12 9.31 -0.72
CA VAL A 84 0.78 9.19 -0.12
C VAL A 84 -0.29 9.96 -0.92
N ILE A 85 0.12 10.88 -1.80
CA ILE A 85 -0.78 11.71 -2.62
C ILE A 85 -0.79 11.30 -4.11
N ALA A 86 -0.15 10.18 -4.44
CA ALA A 86 -0.05 9.61 -5.78
C ALA A 86 -1.41 9.13 -6.34
#